data_AF-A0AAD4H0N1-F1
#
_entry.id   AF-A0AAD4H0N1-F1
#
_cell.length_a   1.000
_cell.length_b   1.000
_cell.length_c   1.000
_cell.angle_alpha   90.00
_cell.angle_beta   90.00
_cell.angle_gamma   90.00
#
_symmetry.space_group_name_H-M   'P 1'
#
loop_
_entity.id
_entity.type
_entity.pdbx_description
1 polymer ?
#
loop_
_entity_poly.entity_id
_entity_poly.type
_entity_poly.pdbx_seq_one_letter_code
_entity_poly.pdbx_strand_id
1 'polypeptide(L)'
;EINQEQDQYFVPEVVLRDKPLPLLKRLACWSDHPSTNEGILDVLDHCPFVEHFRIPIVAAVGSDLDSLAVSINKKCPIICSLESRSYEEGPLLLAIMDTMPSHQLEEIKISTTTSIFNNDAARRAFGRHSSTLRDINLRYASVKSKDLLVILELCGSLETLIQHTNHGIGPILTLADAISVPWACNKIRRLEMTIGLTKVSLQDPYYKRTVPVVLSEEERRQFADLEMFYRQIGNLVQLEYIDLHGLYLEYGGKPRYPALMEEVTFPGMLSLQDDTTGRPGYLDLLAGLVNLKELRGSVRVTTDEAQNTV
;
A
#
# COMPACT_ATOMS: atom_id res chain seq x y z
N GLU A 1 43.90 19.11 -31.74
CA GLU A 1 43.80 19.70 -30.39
C GLU A 1 42.48 20.46 -30.33
N ILE A 2 41.55 20.04 -29.45
CA ILE A 2 40.25 20.69 -29.29
C ILE A 2 40.36 21.55 -28.03
N ASN A 3 40.36 22.88 -28.21
CA ASN A 3 40.30 23.85 -27.12
C ASN A 3 38.96 23.68 -26.37
N GLN A 4 39.00 23.13 -25.16
CA GLN A 4 37.89 23.21 -24.23
C GLN A 4 37.92 24.59 -23.57
N GLU A 5 37.18 25.54 -24.14
CA GLU A 5 36.81 26.76 -23.42
C GLU A 5 35.97 26.34 -22.21
N GLN A 6 36.54 26.48 -21.03
CA GLN A 6 35.82 26.34 -19.76
C GLN A 6 34.88 27.54 -19.65
N ASP A 7 33.62 27.34 -20.04
CA ASP A 7 32.53 28.26 -19.70
C ASP A 7 32.48 28.39 -18.16
N GLN A 8 33.02 29.51 -17.66
CA GLN A 8 32.86 29.92 -16.27
C GLN A 8 31.41 30.33 -16.07
N TYR A 9 30.56 29.38 -15.71
CA TYR A 9 29.19 29.66 -15.29
C TYR A 9 29.22 30.61 -14.09
N PHE A 10 28.68 31.81 -14.27
CA PHE A 10 28.45 32.76 -13.19
C PHE A 10 27.46 32.15 -12.20
N VAL A 11 27.96 31.71 -11.04
CA VAL A 11 27.11 31.30 -9.93
C VAL A 11 26.82 32.56 -9.11
N PRO A 12 25.57 33.07 -9.11
CA PRO A 12 25.23 34.26 -8.33
C PRO A 12 25.49 34.02 -6.83
N GLU A 13 25.84 35.09 -6.12
CA GLU A 13 26.02 35.05 -4.66
C GLU A 13 24.72 34.60 -3.99
N VAL A 14 24.78 33.49 -3.26
CA VAL A 14 23.64 32.91 -2.55
C VAL A 14 23.53 33.59 -1.19
N VAL A 15 22.53 34.45 -1.03
CA VAL A 15 22.22 35.11 0.26
C VAL A 15 21.25 34.23 1.06
N LEU A 16 21.64 33.90 2.29
CA LEU A 16 20.76 33.19 3.22
C LEU A 16 19.55 34.06 3.58
N ARG A 17 18.40 33.41 3.73
CA ARG A 17 17.15 34.10 4.00
C ARG A 17 16.97 34.28 5.51
N ASP A 18 16.55 35.47 5.96
CA ASP A 18 16.42 35.73 7.40
C ASP A 18 15.02 35.53 7.98
N LYS A 19 13.99 35.42 7.14
CA LYS A 19 12.58 35.30 7.57
C LYS A 19 12.08 33.87 7.41
N PRO A 20 10.96 33.43 8.03
CA PRO A 20 10.30 32.14 7.74
C PRO A 20 9.40 32.20 6.48
N LEU A 21 9.03 31.07 5.89
CA LEU A 21 8.12 30.93 4.73
C LEU A 21 6.71 30.59 5.24
N PRO A 22 5.89 31.58 5.63
CA PRO A 22 4.60 31.32 6.28
C PRO A 22 3.57 30.63 5.37
N LEU A 23 3.76 30.73 4.05
CA LEU A 23 2.85 30.17 3.05
C LEU A 23 3.31 28.80 2.53
N LEU A 24 4.49 28.31 2.92
CA LEU A 24 4.99 27.02 2.44
C LEU A 24 4.30 25.88 3.20
N LYS A 25 3.35 25.22 2.54
CA LYS A 25 2.62 24.06 3.07
C LYS A 25 3.23 22.71 2.72
N ARG A 26 4.02 22.65 1.64
CA ARG A 26 4.64 21.42 1.16
C ARG A 26 6.14 21.59 1.01
N LEU A 27 6.90 20.72 1.65
CA LEU A 27 8.36 20.69 1.57
C LEU A 27 8.83 19.36 0.99
N ALA A 28 9.47 19.43 -0.17
CA ALA A 28 9.95 18.25 -0.92
C ALA A 28 11.25 18.55 -1.69
N CYS A 29 12.21 19.22 -1.06
CA CYS A 29 13.39 19.80 -1.71
C CYS A 29 14.69 19.00 -1.50
N TRP A 30 14.61 17.71 -1.22
CA TRP A 30 15.78 16.85 -1.01
C TRP A 30 16.37 16.38 -2.34
N SER A 31 17.70 16.27 -2.41
CA SER A 31 18.36 15.58 -3.52
C SER A 31 18.35 14.07 -3.27
N ASP A 32 18.82 13.30 -4.25
CA ASP A 32 19.10 11.87 -4.06
C ASP A 32 20.38 11.63 -3.23
N HIS A 33 20.98 12.70 -2.70
CA HIS A 33 22.15 12.62 -1.83
C HIS A 33 21.75 12.75 -0.35
N PRO A 34 22.40 12.01 0.56
CA PRO A 34 22.12 12.11 1.98
C PRO A 34 22.33 13.53 2.51
N SER A 35 21.37 14.01 3.28
CA SER A 35 21.44 15.28 4.02
C SER A 35 21.95 15.04 5.44
N THR A 36 22.61 16.04 6.02
CA THR A 36 22.96 16.04 7.44
C THR A 36 21.76 16.44 8.29
N ASN A 37 21.75 16.05 9.56
CA ASN A 37 20.69 16.42 10.50
C ASN A 37 20.59 17.95 10.61
N GLU A 38 21.73 18.63 10.72
CA GLU A 38 21.81 20.09 10.82
C GLU A 38 21.21 20.75 9.58
N GLY A 39 21.58 20.31 8.38
CA GLY A 39 21.07 20.87 7.14
C GLY A 39 19.56 20.70 6.97
N ILE A 40 19.01 19.57 7.44
CA ILE A 40 17.55 19.35 7.47
C ILE A 40 16.90 20.36 8.43
N LEU A 41 17.43 20.49 9.64
CA LEU A 41 16.87 21.36 10.68
C LEU A 41 16.96 22.85 10.33
N ASP A 42 18.03 23.27 9.64
CA ASP A 42 18.20 24.64 9.14
C ASP A 42 17.10 24.98 8.12
N VAL A 43 16.79 24.05 7.20
CA VAL A 43 15.68 24.23 6.25
C VAL A 43 14.34 24.32 6.98
N LEU A 44 14.14 23.53 8.04
CA LEU A 44 12.88 23.52 8.80
C LEU A 44 12.67 24.75 9.67
N ASP A 45 13.73 25.41 10.16
CA ASP A 45 13.60 26.71 10.85
C ASP A 45 12.93 27.77 9.96
N HIS A 46 13.12 27.62 8.66
CA HIS A 46 12.52 28.49 7.66
C HIS A 46 11.11 28.08 7.24
N CYS A 47 10.60 26.91 7.67
CA CYS A 47 9.38 26.30 7.15
C CYS A 47 8.41 25.79 8.26
N PRO A 48 8.04 26.59 9.27
CA PRO A 48 7.28 26.09 10.42
C PRO A 48 5.82 25.68 10.13
N PHE A 49 5.28 26.02 8.95
CA PHE A 49 3.88 25.76 8.57
C PHE A 49 3.72 24.64 7.54
N VAL A 50 4.71 23.75 7.44
CA VAL A 50 4.65 22.59 6.55
C VAL A 50 3.62 21.59 7.06
N GLU A 51 2.69 21.22 6.17
CA GLU A 51 1.67 20.20 6.37
C GLU A 51 2.06 18.89 5.66
N HIS A 52 2.70 19.01 4.48
CA HIS A 52 3.16 17.89 3.66
C HIS A 52 4.69 17.83 3.64
N PHE A 53 5.26 16.81 4.26
CA PHE A 53 6.70 16.66 4.42
C PHE A 53 7.21 15.42 3.68
N ARG A 54 8.03 15.62 2.66
CA ARG A 54 8.81 14.52 2.08
C ARG A 54 9.98 14.21 3.00
N ILE A 55 10.22 12.95 3.30
CA ILE A 55 11.34 12.53 4.15
C ILE A 55 12.66 12.67 3.37
N PRO A 56 13.72 13.27 3.95
CA PRO A 56 15.05 13.26 3.36
C PRO A 56 15.77 11.92 3.60
N ILE A 57 16.68 11.56 2.69
CA ILE A 57 17.72 10.57 2.97
C ILE A 57 18.69 11.18 3.98
N VAL A 58 18.97 10.49 5.08
CA VAL A 58 19.90 10.96 6.12
C VAL A 58 21.20 10.18 6.04
N ALA A 59 22.34 10.87 6.20
CA ALA A 59 23.64 10.19 6.26
C ALA A 59 23.67 9.17 7.41
N ALA A 60 23.98 7.90 7.09
CA ALA A 60 23.81 6.76 7.99
C ALA A 60 24.78 6.70 9.20
N VAL A 61 25.86 7.49 9.20
CA VAL A 61 26.91 7.36 10.23
C VAL A 61 26.55 8.17 11.47
N GLY A 62 26.08 7.48 12.51
CA GLY A 62 25.92 8.04 13.86
C GLY A 62 24.71 8.96 14.06
N SER A 63 23.75 8.97 13.13
CA SER A 63 22.55 9.80 13.24
C SER A 63 21.57 9.22 14.27
N ASP A 64 21.33 9.99 15.33
CA ASP A 64 20.21 9.77 16.25
C ASP A 64 18.90 10.19 15.55
N LEU A 65 18.28 9.24 14.86
CA LEU A 65 17.03 9.46 14.11
C LEU A 65 15.87 9.85 15.03
N ASP A 66 15.86 9.38 16.27
CA ASP A 66 14.81 9.71 17.23
C ASP A 66 14.93 11.18 17.65
N SER A 67 16.13 11.65 17.98
CA SER A 67 16.38 13.07 18.26
C SER A 67 16.08 13.98 17.06
N LEU A 68 16.41 13.53 15.85
CA LEU A 68 16.06 14.24 14.62
C LEU A 68 14.53 14.33 14.45
N ALA A 69 13.82 13.21 14.60
CA ALA A 69 12.37 13.15 14.48
C ALA A 69 11.65 14.07 15.49
N VAL A 70 12.10 14.07 16.76
CA VAL A 70 11.62 15.01 17.78
C VAL A 70 11.84 16.46 17.36
N SER A 71 13.01 16.76 16.79
CA SER A 71 13.35 18.12 16.34
C SER A 71 12.53 18.56 15.14
N ILE A 72 12.26 17.66 14.19
CA ILE A 72 11.37 17.88 13.04
C ILE A 72 9.96 18.24 13.55
N ASN A 73 9.39 17.42 14.44
CA ASN A 73 8.05 17.65 14.99
C ASN A 73 7.96 18.94 15.81
N LYS A 74 9.05 19.34 16.49
CA LYS A 74 9.10 20.61 17.21
C LYS A 74 9.11 21.82 16.27
N LYS A 75 9.83 21.75 15.15
CA LYS A 75 9.94 22.87 14.18
C LYS A 75 8.70 22.97 13.28
N CYS A 76 8.09 21.84 12.93
CA CYS A 76 6.94 21.76 12.04
C CYS A 76 5.79 20.98 12.70
N PRO A 77 5.12 21.57 13.71
CA PRO A 77 4.15 20.85 14.54
C PRO A 77 2.82 20.52 13.83
N ILE A 78 2.60 20.99 12.61
CA ILE A 78 1.35 20.80 11.86
C ILE A 78 1.49 19.83 10.68
N ILE A 79 2.59 19.07 10.60
CA ILE A 79 2.74 18.03 9.59
C ILE A 79 1.61 17.01 9.73
N CYS A 80 0.86 16.76 8.67
CA CYS A 80 -0.21 15.76 8.63
C CYS A 80 -0.07 14.78 7.46
N SER A 81 0.91 14.99 6.58
CA SER A 81 1.17 14.15 5.41
C SER A 81 2.66 13.88 5.26
N LEU A 82 3.02 12.60 5.15
CA LEU A 82 4.41 12.15 4.99
C LEU A 82 4.61 11.43 3.66
N GLU A 83 5.70 11.72 2.96
CA GLU A 83 6.06 11.08 1.68
C GLU A 83 7.48 10.53 1.74
N SER A 84 7.65 9.25 1.40
CA SER A 84 8.94 8.58 1.24
C SER A 84 9.11 7.99 -0.16
N ARG A 85 10.28 8.23 -0.76
CA ARG A 85 10.68 7.83 -2.11
C ARG A 85 11.93 6.95 -2.16
N SER A 86 12.59 6.70 -1.04
CA SER A 86 13.77 5.83 -0.96
C SER A 86 13.67 4.87 0.21
N TYR A 87 14.23 3.66 0.06
CA TYR A 87 14.32 2.67 1.14
C TYR A 87 15.08 3.20 2.36
N GLU A 88 16.00 4.13 2.16
CA GLU A 88 16.84 4.73 3.21
C GLU A 88 16.06 5.69 4.12
N GLU A 89 14.90 6.17 3.67
CA GLU A 89 14.06 7.12 4.42
C GLU A 89 13.12 6.44 5.42
N GLY A 90 12.90 5.13 5.26
CA GLY A 90 11.91 4.37 6.03
C GLY A 90 12.09 4.43 7.55
N PRO A 91 13.32 4.26 8.09
CA PRO A 91 13.56 4.39 9.52
C PRO A 91 13.19 5.78 10.07
N LEU A 92 13.55 6.86 9.37
CA LEU A 92 13.21 8.22 9.79
C LEU A 92 11.70 8.48 9.68
N LEU A 93 11.03 7.97 8.64
CA LEU A 93 9.57 8.03 8.51
C LEU A 93 8.88 7.49 9.76
N LEU A 94 9.26 6.28 10.20
CA LEU A 94 8.68 5.67 11.40
C LEU A 94 9.00 6.45 12.68
N ALA A 95 10.24 6.94 12.83
CA ALA A 95 10.63 7.75 13.99
C ALA A 95 9.81 9.05 14.07
N ILE A 96 9.56 9.71 12.94
CA ILE A 96 8.67 10.89 12.87
C ILE A 96 7.25 10.51 13.28
N MET A 97 6.69 9.44 12.71
CA MET A 97 5.33 8.99 13.05
C MET A 97 5.18 8.67 14.55
N ASP A 98 6.18 8.05 15.18
CA ASP A 98 6.14 7.67 16.61
C ASP A 98 6.24 8.89 17.54
N THR A 99 7.00 9.91 17.13
CA THR A 99 7.20 11.14 17.92
C THR A 99 6.14 12.22 17.66
N MET A 100 5.35 12.11 16.57
CA MET A 100 4.22 13.01 16.30
C MET A 100 3.15 12.90 17.40
N PRO A 101 2.44 14.00 17.72
CA PRO A 101 1.21 13.93 18.51
C PRO A 101 0.25 12.88 17.94
N SER A 102 -0.37 12.08 18.82
CA SER A 102 -1.35 11.09 18.38
C SER A 102 -2.48 11.76 17.61
N HIS A 103 -3.06 11.04 16.65
CA HIS A 103 -4.21 11.52 15.87
C HIS A 103 -3.89 12.79 15.04
N GLN A 104 -2.67 12.90 14.52
CA GLN A 104 -2.26 14.04 13.69
C GLN A 104 -2.01 13.65 12.23
N LEU A 105 -1.50 12.45 11.99
CA LEU A 105 -1.16 12.00 10.65
C LEU A 105 -2.44 11.58 9.90
N GLU A 106 -2.62 12.13 8.70
CA GLU A 106 -3.77 11.89 7.83
C GLU A 106 -3.39 11.15 6.54
N GLU A 107 -2.16 11.35 6.04
CA GLU A 107 -1.71 10.78 4.78
C GLU A 107 -0.28 10.21 4.84
N ILE A 108 -0.07 9.04 4.23
CA ILE A 108 1.24 8.43 4.02
C ILE A 108 1.41 8.00 2.56
N LYS A 109 2.53 8.39 1.95
CA LYS A 109 2.95 7.94 0.62
C LYS A 109 4.32 7.29 0.69
N ILE A 110 4.45 6.07 0.17
CA ILE A 110 5.69 5.28 0.18
C ILE A 110 5.88 4.67 -1.21
N SER A 111 6.98 5.01 -1.90
CA SER A 111 7.16 4.68 -3.32
C SER A 111 8.25 3.67 -3.68
N THR A 112 9.18 3.28 -2.79
CA THR A 112 10.28 2.35 -3.17
C THR A 112 10.90 1.55 -2.03
N THR A 113 10.31 1.52 -0.84
CA THR A 113 11.04 1.09 0.35
C THR A 113 11.01 -0.42 0.58
N THR A 114 12.14 -1.01 0.91
CA THR A 114 12.24 -2.41 1.36
C THR A 114 12.11 -2.51 2.87
N SER A 115 11.13 -3.28 3.34
CA SER A 115 11.02 -3.79 4.72
C SER A 115 11.13 -2.76 5.86
N ILE A 116 10.41 -1.64 5.75
CA ILE A 116 10.40 -0.59 6.80
C ILE A 116 9.93 -1.12 8.15
N PHE A 117 8.96 -2.04 8.13
CA PHE A 117 8.19 -2.34 9.32
C PHE A 117 8.88 -3.44 10.14
N ASN A 118 9.68 -3.03 11.12
CA ASN A 118 9.74 -3.81 12.35
C ASN A 118 8.31 -3.85 12.91
N ASN A 119 7.72 -5.04 13.04
CA ASN A 119 6.30 -5.23 13.31
C ASN A 119 5.84 -4.41 14.53
N ASP A 120 6.66 -4.35 15.58
CA ASP A 120 6.32 -3.61 16.81
C ASP A 120 6.34 -2.09 16.62
N ALA A 121 7.35 -1.55 15.93
CA ALA A 121 7.46 -0.11 15.69
C ALA A 121 6.35 0.36 14.73
N ALA A 122 6.09 -0.40 13.68
CA ALA A 122 5.02 -0.15 12.74
C ALA A 122 3.65 -0.16 13.44
N ARG A 123 3.37 -1.21 14.21
CA ARG A 123 2.12 -1.37 14.96
C ARG A 123 1.90 -0.20 15.93
N ARG A 124 2.93 0.25 16.64
CA ARG A 124 2.85 1.45 17.48
C ARG A 124 2.56 2.70 16.66
N ALA A 125 3.34 2.95 15.61
CA ALA A 125 3.23 4.14 14.78
C ALA A 125 1.84 4.25 14.11
N PHE A 126 1.37 3.18 13.45
CA PHE A 126 0.02 3.14 12.87
C PHE A 126 -1.07 3.19 13.94
N GLY A 127 -0.89 2.52 15.08
CA GLY A 127 -1.84 2.55 16.19
C GLY A 127 -2.11 3.96 16.72
N ARG A 128 -1.07 4.80 16.83
CA ARG A 128 -1.17 6.20 17.28
C ARG A 128 -2.00 7.08 16.35
N HIS A 129 -2.04 6.76 15.06
CA HIS A 129 -2.72 7.54 14.02
C HIS A 129 -3.93 6.81 13.42
N SER A 130 -4.30 5.66 13.97
CA SER A 130 -5.36 4.77 13.49
C SER A 130 -6.70 5.46 13.20
N SER A 131 -7.05 6.47 13.99
CA SER A 131 -8.31 7.21 13.87
C SER A 131 -8.26 8.44 12.96
N THR A 132 -7.08 8.84 12.46
CA THR A 132 -6.92 10.02 11.61
C THR A 132 -6.27 9.72 10.27
N LEU A 133 -5.56 8.60 10.15
CA LEU A 133 -4.93 8.19 8.91
C LEU A 133 -6.02 7.75 7.91
N ARG A 134 -6.19 8.55 6.85
CA ARG A 134 -7.25 8.42 5.83
C ARG A 134 -6.71 7.93 4.50
N ASP A 135 -5.48 8.28 4.16
CA ASP A 135 -4.89 7.96 2.85
C ASP A 135 -3.55 7.27 3.00
N ILE A 136 -3.45 6.03 2.51
CA ILE A 136 -2.21 5.26 2.47
C ILE A 136 -1.94 4.83 1.03
N ASN A 137 -0.79 5.26 0.50
CA ASN A 137 -0.33 4.91 -0.83
C ASN A 137 1.03 4.20 -0.75
N LEU A 138 1.04 2.92 -1.10
CA LEU A 138 2.18 2.02 -1.06
C LEU A 138 2.56 1.54 -2.47
N ARG A 139 2.28 2.33 -3.52
CA ARG A 139 2.65 1.95 -4.89
C ARG A 139 4.15 1.68 -4.97
N TYR A 140 4.50 0.49 -5.45
CA TYR A 140 5.89 0.05 -5.61
C TYR A 140 6.70 -0.08 -4.31
N ALA A 141 6.08 0.10 -3.15
CA ALA A 141 6.73 -0.19 -1.88
C ALA A 141 6.90 -1.71 -1.71
N SER A 142 8.01 -2.16 -1.12
CA SER A 142 8.21 -3.56 -0.76
C SER A 142 7.79 -3.75 0.70
N VAL A 143 6.48 -3.90 0.88
CA VAL A 143 5.81 -4.10 2.17
C VAL A 143 5.44 -5.57 2.31
N LYS A 144 5.73 -6.19 3.47
CA LYS A 144 5.37 -7.59 3.69
C LYS A 144 3.87 -7.69 3.92
N SER A 145 3.29 -8.84 3.57
CA SER A 145 1.88 -9.15 3.80
C SER A 145 1.41 -8.86 5.24
N LYS A 146 2.22 -9.22 6.25
CA LYS A 146 1.93 -8.95 7.67
C LYS A 146 1.90 -7.47 8.03
N ASP A 147 2.63 -6.63 7.31
CA ASP A 147 2.64 -5.19 7.59
C ASP A 147 1.40 -4.52 6.99
N LEU A 148 0.93 -5.00 5.83
CA LEU A 148 -0.37 -4.61 5.27
C LEU A 148 -1.51 -5.02 6.21
N LEU A 149 -1.40 -6.20 6.83
CA LEU A 149 -2.36 -6.66 7.82
C LEU A 149 -2.48 -5.70 9.01
N VAL A 150 -1.35 -5.17 9.52
CA VAL A 150 -1.35 -4.17 10.60
C VAL A 150 -2.13 -2.92 10.19
N ILE A 151 -2.00 -2.47 8.94
CA ILE A 151 -2.76 -1.32 8.43
C ILE A 151 -4.26 -1.62 8.43
N LEU A 152 -4.65 -2.78 7.87
CA LEU A 152 -6.05 -3.20 7.75
C LEU A 152 -6.71 -3.44 9.12
N GLU A 153 -5.96 -3.98 10.09
CA GLU A 153 -6.40 -4.26 11.46
C GLU A 153 -6.57 -2.99 12.30
N LEU A 154 -5.72 -1.97 12.12
CA LEU A 154 -5.69 -0.81 13.01
C LEU A 154 -6.39 0.43 12.46
N CYS A 155 -6.28 0.71 11.16
CA CYS A 155 -6.62 2.03 10.61
C CYS A 155 -8.12 2.18 10.33
N GLY A 156 -8.93 2.35 11.37
CA GLY A 156 -10.40 2.43 11.26
C GLY A 156 -10.93 3.65 10.49
N SER A 157 -10.12 4.70 10.33
CA SER A 157 -10.50 5.89 9.53
C SER A 157 -9.99 5.87 8.09
N LEU A 158 -9.38 4.76 7.64
CA LEU A 158 -8.82 4.66 6.30
C LEU A 158 -9.91 4.75 5.22
N GLU A 159 -9.72 5.67 4.28
CA GLU A 159 -10.62 5.95 3.15
C GLU A 159 -10.00 5.50 1.81
N THR A 160 -8.68 5.63 1.69
CA THR A 160 -7.94 5.23 0.50
C THR A 160 -6.80 4.30 0.89
N LEU A 161 -6.82 3.08 0.34
CA LEU A 161 -5.68 2.18 0.37
C LEU A 161 -5.27 1.87 -1.06
N ILE A 162 -4.07 2.31 -1.41
CA ILE A 162 -3.48 2.04 -2.72
C ILE A 162 -2.25 1.17 -2.53
N GLN A 163 -2.34 -0.06 -3.02
CA GLN A 163 -1.31 -1.08 -2.94
C GLN A 163 -1.24 -1.77 -4.31
N HIS A 164 -0.28 -1.38 -5.14
CA HIS A 164 -0.15 -1.93 -6.50
C HIS A 164 1.29 -2.39 -6.75
N THR A 165 1.41 -3.60 -7.30
CA THR A 165 2.68 -4.17 -7.77
C THR A 165 2.93 -3.79 -9.23
N ASN A 166 4.18 -3.50 -9.61
CA ASN A 166 4.54 -3.37 -11.02
C ASN A 166 5.21 -4.67 -11.49
N HIS A 167 4.66 -5.33 -12.51
CA HIS A 167 5.26 -6.55 -13.09
C HIS A 167 5.60 -7.66 -12.07
N GLY A 168 4.77 -7.81 -11.03
CA GLY A 168 4.99 -8.80 -9.95
C GLY A 168 5.97 -8.35 -8.86
N ILE A 169 6.50 -7.13 -8.96
CA ILE A 169 7.36 -6.50 -7.97
C ILE A 169 6.53 -5.51 -7.16
N GLY A 170 6.44 -5.73 -5.85
CA GLY A 170 5.80 -4.80 -4.92
C GLY A 170 5.15 -5.51 -3.73
N PRO A 171 4.23 -4.83 -3.04
CA PRO A 171 3.54 -5.39 -1.89
C PRO A 171 2.60 -6.50 -2.34
N ILE A 172 2.54 -7.61 -1.62
CA ILE A 172 1.54 -8.65 -1.87
C ILE A 172 0.91 -8.99 -0.53
N LEU A 173 -0.41 -8.85 -0.42
CA LEU A 173 -1.17 -9.38 0.70
C LEU A 173 -1.54 -10.83 0.37
N THR A 174 -1.04 -11.80 1.12
CA THR A 174 -1.45 -13.19 0.92
C THR A 174 -2.92 -13.36 1.28
N LEU A 175 -3.64 -14.24 0.59
CA LEU A 175 -5.04 -14.51 0.90
C LEU A 175 -5.22 -14.92 2.38
N ALA A 176 -4.32 -15.77 2.89
CA ALA A 176 -4.33 -16.22 4.27
C ALA A 176 -4.20 -15.06 5.28
N ASP A 177 -3.31 -14.10 5.03
CA ASP A 177 -3.20 -12.92 5.89
C ASP A 177 -4.41 -12.00 5.74
N ALA A 178 -4.92 -11.81 4.51
CA ALA A 178 -6.09 -10.96 4.23
C ALA A 178 -7.34 -11.36 5.03
N ILE A 179 -7.49 -12.65 5.34
CA ILE A 179 -8.62 -13.20 6.08
C ILE A 179 -8.31 -13.50 7.55
N SER A 180 -7.06 -13.32 7.98
CA SER A 180 -6.63 -13.72 9.32
C SER A 180 -7.25 -12.88 10.45
N VAL A 181 -7.64 -11.65 10.15
CA VAL A 181 -8.33 -10.75 11.08
C VAL A 181 -9.43 -9.95 10.36
N PRO A 182 -10.48 -9.52 11.06
CA PRO A 182 -11.45 -8.56 10.51
C PRO A 182 -10.78 -7.21 10.22
N TRP A 183 -11.11 -6.61 9.07
CA TRP A 183 -10.62 -5.28 8.73
C TRP A 183 -11.34 -4.20 9.56
N ALA A 184 -10.58 -3.34 10.24
CA ALA A 184 -11.12 -2.19 10.97
C ALA A 184 -11.54 -1.04 10.04
N CYS A 185 -10.95 -0.98 8.85
CA CYS A 185 -11.09 0.09 7.86
C CYS A 185 -12.43 0.03 7.08
N ASN A 186 -13.54 0.23 7.77
CA ASN A 186 -14.90 0.18 7.18
C ASN A 186 -15.30 1.44 6.37
N LYS A 187 -14.45 2.47 6.34
CA LYS A 187 -14.67 3.72 5.60
C LYS A 187 -13.96 3.75 4.24
N ILE A 188 -13.34 2.65 3.82
CA ILE A 188 -12.62 2.62 2.55
C ILE A 188 -13.59 2.93 1.40
N ARG A 189 -13.24 3.96 0.63
CA ARG A 189 -13.90 4.38 -0.60
C ARG A 189 -13.11 3.95 -1.84
N ARG A 190 -11.78 3.82 -1.72
CA ARG A 190 -10.90 3.37 -2.80
C ARG A 190 -9.96 2.29 -2.30
N LEU A 191 -10.07 1.10 -2.90
CA LEU A 191 -9.23 -0.05 -2.61
C LEU A 191 -8.49 -0.49 -3.88
N GLU A 192 -7.17 -0.33 -3.91
CA GLU A 192 -6.29 -0.94 -4.92
C GLU A 192 -5.40 -1.93 -4.18
N MET A 193 -5.42 -3.21 -4.54
CA MET A 193 -4.66 -4.24 -3.84
C MET A 193 -4.26 -5.39 -4.74
N THR A 194 -3.08 -5.97 -4.48
CA THR A 194 -2.63 -7.22 -5.08
C THR A 194 -2.70 -8.35 -4.06
N ILE A 195 -3.50 -9.38 -4.35
CA ILE A 195 -3.71 -10.54 -3.50
C ILE A 195 -2.90 -11.73 -4.01
N GLY A 196 -2.08 -12.29 -3.14
CA GLY A 196 -1.34 -13.51 -3.38
C GLY A 196 -2.22 -14.75 -3.21
N LEU A 197 -2.46 -15.48 -4.29
CA LEU A 197 -3.24 -16.71 -4.33
C LEU A 197 -2.33 -17.94 -4.38
N THR A 198 -2.55 -18.91 -3.50
CA THR A 198 -1.83 -20.20 -3.59
C THR A 198 -2.33 -20.96 -4.82
N LYS A 199 -1.43 -21.53 -5.63
CA LYS A 199 -1.85 -22.40 -6.74
C LYS A 199 -2.25 -23.77 -6.21
N VAL A 200 -3.50 -24.17 -6.43
CA VAL A 200 -4.08 -25.36 -5.76
C VAL A 200 -4.09 -26.62 -6.61
N SER A 201 -3.96 -26.57 -7.95
CA SER A 201 -3.99 -27.80 -8.75
C SER A 201 -3.20 -27.71 -10.08
N LEU A 202 -2.82 -28.89 -10.59
CA LEU A 202 -2.35 -29.12 -11.97
C LEU A 202 -3.47 -29.63 -12.89
N GLN A 203 -4.67 -29.92 -12.35
CA GLN A 203 -5.83 -30.34 -13.13
C GLN A 203 -6.44 -29.17 -13.92
N ASP A 204 -7.37 -29.51 -14.81
CA ASP A 204 -8.22 -28.52 -15.47
C ASP A 204 -8.92 -27.63 -14.43
N PRO A 205 -9.05 -26.32 -14.68
CA PRO A 205 -9.70 -25.41 -13.74
C PRO A 205 -11.17 -25.78 -13.55
N TYR A 206 -11.71 -25.51 -12.36
CA TYR A 206 -13.04 -25.95 -11.94
C TYR A 206 -14.16 -25.57 -12.93
N TYR A 207 -14.05 -24.40 -13.57
CA TYR A 207 -15.02 -23.90 -14.55
C TYR A 207 -15.00 -24.64 -15.90
N LYS A 208 -13.96 -25.43 -16.21
CA LYS A 208 -13.89 -26.29 -17.41
C LYS A 208 -14.32 -27.75 -17.16
N ARG A 209 -14.60 -28.13 -15.91
CA ARG A 209 -14.94 -29.51 -15.55
C ARG A 209 -16.40 -29.85 -15.88
N THR A 210 -16.66 -31.12 -16.15
CA THR A 210 -18.00 -31.66 -16.33
C THR A 210 -18.80 -31.56 -15.03
N VAL A 211 -20.08 -31.20 -15.13
CA VAL A 211 -20.99 -31.11 -13.98
C VAL A 211 -21.50 -32.51 -13.57
N PRO A 212 -21.70 -32.78 -12.26
CA PRO A 212 -21.43 -31.88 -11.14
C PRO A 212 -19.92 -31.74 -10.88
N VAL A 213 -19.48 -30.51 -10.62
CA VAL A 213 -18.08 -30.22 -10.32
C VAL A 213 -17.76 -30.74 -8.92
N VAL A 214 -16.78 -31.63 -8.82
CA VAL A 214 -16.26 -32.11 -7.54
C VAL A 214 -14.92 -31.43 -7.28
N LEU A 215 -14.88 -30.64 -6.22
CA LEU A 215 -13.66 -29.94 -5.78
C LEU A 215 -12.79 -30.86 -4.92
N SER A 216 -11.48 -30.76 -5.10
CA SER A 216 -10.52 -31.41 -4.19
C SER A 216 -10.64 -30.81 -2.77
N GLU A 217 -10.01 -31.46 -1.79
CA GLU A 217 -9.97 -30.93 -0.43
C GLU A 217 -9.23 -29.58 -0.37
N GLU A 218 -8.14 -29.45 -1.11
CA GLU A 218 -7.36 -28.22 -1.19
C GLU A 218 -8.14 -27.10 -1.90
N GLU A 219 -8.90 -27.44 -2.95
CA GLU A 219 -9.77 -26.48 -3.64
C GLU A 219 -10.87 -25.99 -2.71
N ARG A 220 -11.53 -26.89 -1.97
CA ARG A 220 -12.56 -26.51 -0.99
C ARG A 220 -12.01 -25.54 0.07
N ARG A 221 -10.76 -25.75 0.54
CA ARG A 221 -10.11 -24.82 1.48
C ARG A 221 -9.84 -23.47 0.85
N GLN A 222 -9.27 -23.43 -0.35
CA GLN A 222 -9.03 -22.16 -1.05
C GLN A 222 -10.34 -21.40 -1.31
N PHE A 223 -11.41 -22.10 -1.68
CA PHE A 223 -12.72 -21.48 -1.88
C PHE A 223 -13.33 -20.97 -0.58
N ALA A 224 -13.13 -21.65 0.54
CA ALA A 224 -13.52 -21.13 1.85
C ALA A 224 -12.73 -19.86 2.23
N ASP A 225 -11.42 -19.83 1.96
CA ASP A 225 -10.57 -18.65 2.19
C ASP A 225 -11.02 -17.47 1.30
N LEU A 226 -11.33 -17.73 0.03
CA LEU A 226 -11.87 -16.73 -0.90
C LEU A 226 -13.23 -16.21 -0.44
N GLU A 227 -14.12 -17.08 0.02
CA GLU A 227 -15.41 -16.68 0.57
C GLU A 227 -15.23 -15.69 1.74
N MET A 228 -14.35 -16.01 2.69
CA MET A 228 -14.04 -15.12 3.81
C MET A 228 -13.49 -13.77 3.33
N PHE A 229 -12.61 -13.77 2.33
CA PHE A 229 -12.06 -12.56 1.73
C PHE A 229 -13.15 -11.71 1.05
N TYR A 230 -14.03 -12.32 0.26
CA TYR A 230 -15.13 -11.62 -0.38
C TYR A 230 -16.14 -11.08 0.62
N ARG A 231 -16.39 -11.77 1.74
CA ARG A 231 -17.19 -11.22 2.85
C ARG A 231 -16.55 -9.96 3.44
N GLN A 232 -15.23 -9.93 3.61
CA GLN A 232 -14.52 -8.73 4.10
C GLN A 232 -14.73 -7.56 3.14
N ILE A 233 -14.55 -7.78 1.83
CA ILE A 233 -14.79 -6.76 0.81
C ILE A 233 -16.26 -6.33 0.81
N GLY A 234 -17.21 -7.27 0.82
CA GLY A 234 -18.65 -7.00 0.81
C GLY A 234 -19.15 -6.17 1.99
N ASN A 235 -18.42 -6.18 3.12
CA ASN A 235 -18.71 -5.35 4.29
C ASN A 235 -18.23 -3.88 4.14
N LEU A 236 -17.46 -3.54 3.12
CA LEU A 236 -16.99 -2.19 2.84
C LEU A 236 -18.07 -1.37 2.11
N VAL A 237 -19.17 -1.07 2.81
CA VAL A 237 -20.35 -0.42 2.21
C VAL A 237 -20.10 0.99 1.64
N GLN A 238 -18.98 1.63 1.99
CA GLN A 238 -18.58 2.95 1.46
C GLN A 238 -17.72 2.85 0.20
N LEU A 239 -17.41 1.64 -0.26
CA LEU A 239 -16.48 1.39 -1.35
C LEU A 239 -17.06 1.89 -2.69
N GLU A 240 -16.31 2.77 -3.35
CA GLU A 240 -16.67 3.38 -4.63
C GLU A 240 -15.80 2.89 -5.78
N TYR A 241 -14.54 2.55 -5.50
CA TYR A 241 -13.57 2.08 -6.48
C TYR A 241 -12.83 0.85 -5.95
N ILE A 242 -12.83 -0.22 -6.76
CA ILE A 242 -12.12 -1.45 -6.49
C ILE A 242 -11.18 -1.76 -7.65
N ASP A 243 -9.92 -2.02 -7.35
CA ASP A 243 -8.93 -2.50 -8.30
C ASP A 243 -8.13 -3.62 -7.65
N LEU A 244 -8.61 -4.85 -7.82
CA LEU A 244 -8.03 -6.04 -7.21
C LEU A 244 -7.24 -6.81 -8.26
N HIS A 245 -5.98 -7.07 -7.99
CA HIS A 245 -5.13 -7.92 -8.83
C HIS A 245 -4.84 -9.23 -8.13
N GLY A 246 -5.05 -10.34 -8.82
CA GLY A 246 -4.65 -11.66 -8.36
C GLY A 246 -3.22 -11.97 -8.80
N LEU A 247 -2.47 -12.66 -7.96
CA LEU A 247 -1.13 -13.14 -8.28
C LEU A 247 -0.91 -14.53 -7.72
N TYR A 248 -0.68 -15.52 -8.59
CA TYR A 248 -0.37 -16.86 -8.14
C TYR A 248 1.03 -16.93 -7.51
N LEU A 249 1.09 -17.44 -6.28
CA LEU A 249 2.30 -17.71 -5.55
C LEU A 249 2.72 -19.17 -5.73
N GLU A 250 4.00 -19.39 -5.94
CA GLU A 250 4.63 -20.70 -5.90
C GLU A 250 4.76 -21.19 -4.44
N TYR A 251 5.09 -22.47 -4.28
CA TYR A 251 5.45 -23.03 -2.98
C TYR A 251 6.59 -22.20 -2.35
N GLY A 252 6.36 -21.74 -1.11
CA GLY A 252 7.27 -20.82 -0.43
C GLY A 252 6.89 -19.33 -0.59
N GLY A 253 5.75 -19.01 -1.19
CA GLY A 253 5.17 -17.66 -1.20
C GLY A 253 5.84 -16.70 -2.19
N LYS A 254 6.63 -17.22 -3.13
CA LYS A 254 7.29 -16.40 -4.16
C LYS A 254 6.35 -16.22 -5.35
N PRO A 255 6.27 -15.01 -5.94
CA PRO A 255 5.51 -14.82 -7.17
C PRO A 255 6.18 -15.57 -8.33
N ARG A 256 5.37 -16.18 -9.19
CA ARG A 256 5.83 -16.85 -10.41
C ARG A 256 6.24 -15.81 -11.46
N TYR A 257 7.42 -15.95 -12.05
CA TYR A 257 7.90 -15.07 -13.13
C TYR A 257 7.89 -15.76 -14.51
N PRO A 258 7.49 -15.06 -15.58
CA PRO A 258 6.84 -13.75 -15.59
C PRO A 258 5.39 -13.84 -15.08
N ALA A 259 5.01 -12.94 -14.18
CA ALA A 259 3.64 -12.82 -13.72
C ALA A 259 2.82 -12.05 -14.77
N LEU A 260 2.15 -12.76 -15.68
CA LEU A 260 1.12 -12.15 -16.52
C LEU A 260 -0.12 -11.92 -15.64
N MET A 261 -0.16 -10.79 -14.95
CA MET A 261 -1.31 -10.40 -14.09
C MET A 261 -2.64 -10.42 -14.85
N GLU A 262 -2.58 -10.23 -16.16
CA GLU A 262 -3.73 -10.22 -17.05
C GLU A 262 -4.43 -11.58 -17.18
N GLU A 263 -3.74 -12.68 -16.86
CA GLU A 263 -4.28 -14.04 -16.98
C GLU A 263 -4.91 -14.52 -15.67
N VAL A 264 -4.66 -13.82 -14.56
CA VAL A 264 -5.18 -14.22 -13.25
C VAL A 264 -6.56 -13.62 -13.06
N THR A 265 -7.54 -14.48 -12.77
CA THR A 265 -8.88 -14.11 -12.33
C THR A 265 -9.04 -14.37 -10.84
N PHE A 266 -9.90 -13.60 -10.18
CA PHE A 266 -10.37 -13.91 -8.83
C PHE A 266 -11.45 -15.00 -8.90
N PRO A 267 -11.20 -16.22 -8.39
CA PRO A 267 -12.11 -17.34 -8.61
C PRO A 267 -13.49 -17.08 -7.99
N GLY A 268 -14.54 -17.28 -8.79
CA GLY A 268 -15.94 -17.21 -8.38
C GLY A 268 -16.46 -15.80 -8.04
N MET A 269 -15.63 -14.74 -8.13
CA MET A 269 -16.01 -13.39 -7.70
C MET A 269 -17.22 -12.82 -8.49
N LEU A 270 -17.31 -13.13 -9.78
CA LEU A 270 -18.38 -12.66 -10.67
C LEU A 270 -19.47 -13.70 -10.94
N SER A 271 -19.43 -14.85 -10.27
CA SER A 271 -20.39 -15.94 -10.47
C SER A 271 -21.38 -15.97 -9.31
N LEU A 272 -22.62 -16.37 -9.57
CA LEU A 272 -23.54 -16.78 -8.51
C LEU A 272 -23.28 -18.24 -8.16
N GLN A 273 -23.45 -18.60 -6.89
CA GLN A 273 -23.36 -19.99 -6.45
C GLN A 273 -24.45 -20.84 -7.14
N ASP A 274 -24.06 -22.01 -7.63
CA ASP A 274 -24.98 -22.99 -8.23
C ASP A 274 -24.81 -24.37 -7.59
N ASP A 275 -25.69 -24.65 -6.63
CA ASP A 275 -25.72 -25.91 -5.89
C ASP A 275 -26.04 -27.11 -6.79
N THR A 276 -26.70 -26.90 -7.94
CA THR A 276 -27.05 -27.99 -8.86
C THR A 276 -25.86 -28.46 -9.69
N THR A 277 -25.00 -27.52 -10.13
CA THR A 277 -23.78 -27.84 -10.86
C THR A 277 -22.56 -28.04 -9.96
N GLY A 278 -22.66 -27.67 -8.68
CA GLY A 278 -21.57 -27.71 -7.71
C GLY A 278 -20.51 -26.62 -7.95
N ARG A 279 -20.84 -25.58 -8.73
CA ARG A 279 -19.91 -24.51 -9.07
C ARG A 279 -19.95 -23.41 -8.01
N PRO A 280 -18.80 -23.03 -7.44
CA PRO A 280 -18.73 -21.93 -6.48
C PRO A 280 -18.97 -20.59 -7.17
N GLY A 281 -19.59 -19.66 -6.44
CA GLY A 281 -19.82 -18.28 -6.84
C GLY A 281 -20.11 -17.41 -5.63
N TYR A 282 -19.68 -16.16 -5.68
CA TYR A 282 -19.68 -15.24 -4.53
C TYR A 282 -20.17 -13.84 -4.86
N LEU A 283 -20.78 -13.64 -6.03
CA LEU A 283 -21.27 -12.34 -6.45
C LEU A 283 -22.31 -11.76 -5.48
N ASP A 284 -23.11 -12.62 -4.85
CA ASP A 284 -24.10 -12.25 -3.84
C ASP A 284 -23.47 -11.64 -2.57
N LEU A 285 -22.25 -12.05 -2.22
CA LEU A 285 -21.50 -11.49 -1.08
C LEU A 285 -21.12 -10.02 -1.30
N LEU A 286 -21.10 -9.56 -2.55
CA LEU A 286 -20.79 -8.20 -2.93
C LEU A 286 -22.04 -7.32 -3.08
N ALA A 287 -23.25 -7.86 -2.82
CA ALA A 287 -24.51 -7.13 -3.00
C ALA A 287 -24.65 -5.88 -2.11
N GLY A 288 -23.88 -5.80 -1.01
CA GLY A 288 -23.84 -4.63 -0.12
C GLY A 288 -23.10 -3.41 -0.68
N LEU A 289 -22.35 -3.57 -1.76
CA LEU A 289 -21.50 -2.52 -2.35
C LEU A 289 -22.30 -1.55 -3.24
N VAL A 290 -23.36 -0.97 -2.69
CA VAL A 290 -24.31 -0.10 -3.42
C VAL A 290 -23.69 1.21 -3.94
N ASN A 291 -22.53 1.60 -3.39
CA ASN A 291 -21.80 2.81 -3.78
C ASN A 291 -20.72 2.53 -4.85
N LEU A 292 -20.52 1.27 -5.25
CA LEU A 292 -19.48 0.88 -6.18
C LEU A 292 -19.73 1.50 -7.56
N LYS A 293 -18.78 2.30 -8.04
CA LYS A 293 -18.82 2.98 -9.35
C LYS A 293 -17.92 2.29 -10.36
N GLU A 294 -16.84 1.68 -9.88
CA GLU A 294 -15.81 1.12 -10.74
C GLU A 294 -15.17 -0.13 -10.13
N LEU A 295 -15.10 -1.18 -10.96
CA LEU A 295 -14.50 -2.47 -10.65
C LEU A 295 -13.44 -2.79 -11.72
N ARG A 296 -12.18 -2.90 -11.30
CA ARG A 296 -11.00 -3.14 -12.13
C ARG A 296 -10.14 -4.28 -11.59
N GLY A 297 -9.12 -4.60 -12.38
CA GLY A 297 -8.05 -5.54 -12.04
C GLY A 297 -8.27 -6.91 -12.68
N SER A 298 -8.07 -7.97 -11.90
CA SER A 298 -8.24 -9.39 -12.24
C SER A 298 -9.71 -9.82 -12.31
N VAL A 299 -10.56 -8.91 -12.80
CA VAL A 299 -12.00 -9.05 -12.90
C VAL A 299 -12.38 -8.67 -14.33
N ARG A 300 -12.48 -9.67 -15.21
CA ARG A 300 -12.80 -9.47 -16.63
C ARG A 300 -13.94 -10.40 -17.03
N VAL A 301 -14.96 -9.84 -17.69
CA VAL A 301 -16.10 -10.61 -18.23
C VAL A 301 -15.72 -11.50 -19.41
N THR A 302 -14.56 -11.25 -20.03
CA THR A 302 -14.07 -11.99 -21.19
C THR A 302 -13.11 -13.13 -20.82
N THR A 303 -12.94 -13.43 -19.52
CA THR A 303 -12.10 -14.55 -19.13
C THR A 303 -12.80 -15.87 -19.39
N ASP A 304 -12.01 -16.93 -19.60
CA ASP A 304 -12.55 -18.28 -19.72
C ASP A 304 -13.47 -18.64 -18.55
N GLU A 305 -13.13 -18.21 -17.33
CA GLU A 305 -13.97 -18.45 -16.16
C GLU A 305 -15.34 -17.79 -16.33
N ALA A 306 -15.39 -16.48 -16.55
CA ALA A 306 -16.64 -15.73 -16.68
C ALA A 306 -17.51 -16.27 -17.83
N GLN A 307 -16.91 -16.65 -18.96
CA GLN A 307 -17.65 -17.23 -20.10
C GLN A 307 -18.26 -18.60 -19.80
N ASN A 308 -17.73 -19.34 -18.83
CA ASN A 308 -18.21 -20.66 -18.47
C ASN A 308 -19.12 -20.66 -17.22
N THR A 309 -19.18 -19.58 -16.46
CA THR A 309 -19.90 -19.53 -15.17
C THR A 309 -20.99 -18.45 -15.07
N VAL A 310 -21.06 -17.50 -16.00
CA VAL A 310 -22.09 -16.44 -16.07
C VAL A 310 -23.17 -16.78 -17.10
#